data_AF-A0A948B179-F1
#
_entry.id   AF-A0A948B179-F1
#
_cell.length_a   1.000
_cell.length_b   1.000
_cell.length_c   1.000
_cell.angle_alpha   90.00
_cell.angle_beta   90.00
_cell.angle_gamma   90.00
#
_symmetry.space_group_name_H-M   'P 1'
#
loop_
_entity.id
_entity.type
_entity.pdbx_description
1 polymer ?
#
loop_
_entity_poly.entity_id
_entity_poly.type
_entity_poly.pdbx_seq_one_letter_code
_entity_poly.pdbx_strand_id
1 'polypeptide(L)'
;MTHLTINAWLGFLITGVALGIGGVATYTNIRNSRGPLERRFVIWNCVAAWTAILLLLFLVTITPFPWNLIWLALYFVHLPIAIYRFASKSQLIRVVEGRDAAQADGAP
;
A
#
# COMPACT_ATOMS: atom_id res chain seq x y z
N MET A 1 -32.94 10.07 -16.16
CA MET A 1 -32.53 9.34 -14.95
C MET A 1 -31.80 8.10 -15.42
N THR A 2 -30.47 8.15 -15.40
CA THR A 2 -29.59 7.20 -16.07
C THR A 2 -29.64 5.83 -15.41
N HIS A 3 -30.01 4.80 -16.16
CA HIS A 3 -29.87 3.40 -15.77
C HIS A 3 -28.39 3.11 -15.51
N LEU A 4 -27.94 3.15 -14.26
CA LEU A 4 -26.70 2.50 -13.88
C LEU A 4 -26.86 1.03 -14.21
N THR A 5 -26.09 0.55 -15.20
CA THR A 5 -26.06 -0.86 -15.56
C THR A 5 -25.59 -1.68 -14.35
N ILE A 6 -26.03 -2.93 -14.24
CA ILE A 6 -25.58 -3.86 -13.18
C ILE A 6 -24.04 -3.89 -13.07
N ASN A 7 -23.35 -3.74 -14.20
CA ASN A 7 -21.90 -3.67 -14.29
C ASN A 7 -21.32 -2.45 -13.55
N ALA A 8 -21.98 -1.29 -13.61
CA ALA A 8 -21.54 -0.09 -12.90
C ALA A 8 -21.68 -0.25 -11.37
N TRP A 9 -22.76 -0.88 -10.90
CA TRP A 9 -22.95 -1.20 -9.49
C TRP A 9 -21.93 -2.21 -8.97
N LEU A 10 -21.66 -3.26 -9.74
CA LEU A 10 -20.61 -4.23 -9.45
C LEU A 10 -19.23 -3.55 -9.36
N GLY A 11 -18.90 -2.69 -10.31
CA GLY A 11 -17.67 -1.91 -10.29
C GLY A 11 -17.55 -1.07 -9.02
N PHE A 12 -18.61 -0.33 -8.67
CA PHE A 12 -18.63 0.51 -7.47
C PHE A 12 -18.46 -0.31 -6.18
N LEU A 13 -19.10 -1.47 -6.09
CA LEU A 13 -19.02 -2.35 -4.92
C LEU A 13 -17.61 -2.91 -4.75
N ILE A 14 -17.00 -3.41 -5.83
CA ILE A 14 -15.63 -3.96 -5.81
C ILE A 14 -14.63 -2.87 -5.42
N THR A 15 -14.73 -1.68 -6.02
CA THR A 15 -13.86 -0.55 -5.66
C THR A 15 -14.07 -0.13 -4.21
N GLY A 16 -15.32 -0.04 -3.74
CA GLY A 16 -15.62 0.31 -2.35
C GLY A 16 -15.03 -0.68 -1.34
N VAL A 17 -15.16 -1.99 -1.59
CA VAL A 17 -14.58 -3.03 -0.75
C VAL A 17 -13.05 -2.97 -0.76
N ALA A 18 -12.43 -2.81 -1.94
CA ALA A 18 -10.98 -2.71 -2.06
C ALA A 18 -10.42 -1.49 -1.30
N LEU A 19 -11.09 -0.34 -1.40
CA LEU A 19 -10.73 0.88 -0.66
C LEU A 19 -10.93 0.70 0.85
N GLY A 20 -12.04 0.10 1.27
CA GLY A 20 -12.34 -0.15 2.68
C GLY A 20 -11.31 -1.07 3.33
N ILE A 21 -11.07 -2.24 2.73
CA ILE A 21 -10.07 -3.20 3.22
C ILE A 21 -8.67 -2.58 3.19
N GLY A 22 -8.31 -1.89 2.09
CA GLY A 22 -7.02 -1.21 1.96
C GLY A 22 -6.81 -0.13 3.04
N GLY A 23 -7.86 0.62 3.36
CA GLY A 23 -7.84 1.64 4.42
C GLY A 23 -7.66 1.02 5.81
N VAL A 24 -8.39 -0.05 6.12
CA VAL A 24 -8.24 -0.78 7.39
C VAL A 24 -6.84 -1.37 7.51
N ALA A 25 -6.32 -2.00 6.45
CA ALA A 25 -4.96 -2.55 6.43
C ALA A 25 -3.87 -1.47 6.61
N THR A 26 -4.09 -0.28 6.04
CA THR A 26 -3.23 0.89 6.24
C THR A 26 -3.22 1.33 7.71
N TYR A 27 -4.41 1.47 8.29
CA TYR A 27 -4.58 1.90 9.67
C TYR A 27 -3.96 0.89 10.66
N THR A 28 -4.18 -0.40 10.47
CA THR A 28 -3.60 -1.45 11.31
C THR A 28 -2.07 -1.47 11.21
N ASN A 29 -1.50 -1.29 10.01
CA ASN A 29 -0.05 -1.18 9.83
C ASN A 29 0.55 0.01 10.60
N ILE A 30 -0.08 1.20 10.50
CA ILE A 30 0.39 2.40 11.21
C ILE A 30 0.28 2.22 12.72
N ARG A 31 -0.81 1.61 13.21
CA ARG A 31 -1.05 1.38 14.64
C ARG A 31 -0.13 0.31 15.24
N ASN A 32 0.23 -0.71 14.47
CA ASN A 32 1.11 -1.79 14.93
C ASN A 32 2.61 -1.42 14.89
N SER A 33 2.94 -0.26 14.31
CA SER A 33 4.31 0.27 14.31
C SER A 33 4.67 0.73 15.73
N ARG A 34 5.69 0.13 16.35
CA ARG A 34 6.06 0.40 17.75
C ARG A 34 7.14 1.46 17.88
N GLY A 35 8.04 1.56 16.89
CA GLY A 35 9.13 2.53 16.87
C GLY A 35 8.77 3.86 16.19
N PRO A 36 9.38 4.99 16.62
CA PRO A 36 9.18 6.29 15.97
C PRO A 36 9.73 6.31 14.53
N LEU A 37 10.83 5.61 14.24
CA LEU A 37 11.38 5.50 12.88
C LEU A 37 10.57 4.50 12.04
N GLU A 38 10.18 3.37 12.63
CA GLU A 38 9.26 2.40 12.00
C GLU A 38 7.97 3.09 11.53
N ARG A 39 7.33 3.88 12.40
CA ARG A 39 6.07 4.57 12.07
C ARG A 39 6.22 5.55 10.93
N ARG A 40 7.33 6.31 10.87
CA ARG A 40 7.60 7.26 9.78
C ARG A 40 7.79 6.52 8.46
N PHE A 41 8.52 5.41 8.46
CA PHE A 41 8.69 4.55 7.28
C PHE A 41 7.35 3.98 6.79
N VAL A 42 6.52 3.46 7.71
CA VAL A 42 5.22 2.89 7.39
C VAL A 42 4.28 3.94 6.80
N ILE A 43 4.24 5.16 7.33
CA ILE A 43 3.41 6.24 6.78
C ILE A 43 3.84 6.60 5.35
N TRP A 44 5.13 6.85 5.13
CA TRP A 44 5.66 7.15 3.79
C TRP A 44 5.32 6.04 2.81
N ASN A 45 5.40 4.80 3.28
CA ASN A 45 5.08 3.66 2.46
C ASN A 45 3.60 3.54 2.10
N CYS A 46 2.71 3.74 3.08
CA CYS A 46 1.27 3.78 2.84
C CYS A 46 0.92 4.87 1.83
N VAL A 47 1.48 6.08 1.97
CA VAL A 47 1.30 7.17 1.00
C VAL A 47 1.79 6.76 -0.40
N ALA A 48 2.95 6.11 -0.50
CA ALA A 48 3.47 5.60 -1.77
C ALA A 48 2.55 4.54 -2.42
N ALA A 49 1.99 3.63 -1.63
CA ALA A 49 1.07 2.61 -2.13
C ALA A 49 -0.25 3.23 -2.61
N TRP A 50 -0.84 4.15 -1.84
CA TRP A 50 -2.05 4.87 -2.22
C TRP A 50 -1.85 5.73 -3.48
N THR A 51 -0.73 6.44 -3.57
CA THR A 51 -0.39 7.22 -4.77
C THR A 51 -0.21 6.33 -5.99
N ALA A 52 0.43 5.16 -5.87
CA ALA A 52 0.55 4.20 -6.97
C ALA A 52 -0.82 3.66 -7.44
N ILE A 53 -1.73 3.35 -6.52
CA ILE A 53 -3.10 2.90 -6.83
C ILE A 53 -3.88 3.99 -7.57
N LEU A 54 -3.86 5.23 -7.06
CA LEU A 54 -4.54 6.36 -7.69
C LEU A 54 -3.97 6.68 -9.08
N LEU A 55 -2.65 6.62 -9.22
CA LEU A 55 -1.96 6.79 -10.49
C LEU A 55 -2.38 5.71 -11.49
N LEU A 56 -2.43 4.44 -11.07
CA LEU A 56 -2.90 3.35 -11.92
C LEU A 56 -4.35 3.55 -12.37
N LEU A 57 -5.25 3.87 -11.44
CA LEU A 57 -6.66 4.16 -11.74
C LEU A 57 -6.77 5.26 -12.80
N PHE A 58 -6.04 6.36 -12.61
CA PHE A 58 -5.99 7.45 -13.57
C PHE A 58 -5.49 6.99 -14.96
N LEU A 59 -4.38 6.26 -15.01
CA LEU A 59 -3.83 5.75 -16.27
C LEU A 59 -4.79 4.81 -17.00
N VAL A 60 -5.45 3.91 -16.27
CA VAL A 60 -6.43 2.98 -16.85
C VAL A 60 -7.66 3.71 -17.39
N THR A 61 -8.10 4.81 -16.76
CA THR A 61 -9.24 5.60 -17.26
C THR A 61 -8.95 6.38 -18.53
N ILE A 62 -7.71 6.85 -18.72
CA ILE A 62 -7.31 7.65 -19.88
C ILE A 62 -6.94 6.77 -21.08
N THR A 63 -6.45 5.56 -20.81
CA THR A 63 -5.81 4.72 -21.82
C THR A 63 -6.82 3.77 -22.48
N PRO A 64 -7.02 3.82 -23.80
CA PRO A 64 -7.89 2.88 -24.50
C PRO A 64 -7.31 1.45 -24.54
N PHE A 65 -8.18 0.46 -24.72
CA PHE A 65 -7.78 -0.93 -24.92
C PHE A 65 -6.91 -1.07 -26.18
N PRO A 66 -5.81 -1.86 -26.17
CA PRO A 66 -5.33 -2.78 -25.13
C PRO A 66 -4.22 -2.22 -24.23
N TRP A 67 -3.82 -0.95 -24.38
CA TRP A 67 -2.70 -0.38 -23.62
C TRP A 67 -2.99 -0.36 -22.10
N ASN A 68 -4.26 -0.31 -21.70
CA ASN A 68 -4.69 -0.47 -20.31
C ASN A 68 -4.26 -1.81 -19.68
N LEU A 69 -4.16 -2.89 -20.46
CA LEU A 69 -3.68 -4.20 -19.98
C LEU A 69 -2.19 -4.18 -19.64
N ILE A 70 -1.39 -3.37 -20.35
CA ILE A 70 0.04 -3.24 -20.08
C ILE A 70 0.26 -2.58 -18.71
N TRP A 71 -0.50 -1.51 -18.42
CA TRP A 71 -0.47 -0.88 -17.10
C TRP A 71 -0.89 -1.83 -15.99
N LEU A 72 -1.90 -2.66 -16.24
CA LEU A 72 -2.35 -3.67 -15.29
C LEU A 72 -1.28 -4.76 -15.06
N ALA A 73 -0.63 -5.24 -16.12
CA ALA A 73 0.45 -6.21 -16.01
C ALA A 73 1.65 -5.64 -15.23
N LEU A 74 2.05 -4.40 -15.52
CA LEU A 74 3.10 -3.70 -14.77
C LEU A 74 2.74 -3.57 -13.28
N TYR A 75 1.47 -3.27 -12.97
CA TYR A 75 1.00 -3.22 -11.59
C TYR A 75 1.10 -4.59 -10.90
N PHE A 76 0.63 -5.67 -11.54
CA PHE A 76 0.71 -7.02 -10.97
C PHE A 76 2.13 -7.50 -10.73
N VAL A 77 3.12 -7.04 -11.51
CA VAL A 77 4.54 -7.34 -11.29
C VAL A 77 5.14 -6.44 -10.21
N HIS A 78 4.82 -5.15 -10.22
CA HIS A 78 5.36 -4.20 -9.25
C HIS A 78 4.84 -4.46 -7.83
N LEU A 79 3.59 -4.89 -7.70
CA LEU A 79 2.95 -5.09 -6.40
C LEU A 79 3.66 -6.12 -5.50
N PRO A 80 3.96 -7.36 -5.93
CA PRO A 80 4.69 -8.32 -5.09
C PRO A 80 6.10 -7.86 -4.75
N ILE A 81 6.79 -7.19 -5.69
CA ILE A 81 8.12 -6.62 -5.44
C ILE A 81 8.05 -5.57 -4.34
N ALA A 82 7.07 -4.67 -4.42
CA ALA A 82 6.87 -3.62 -3.42
C ALA A 82 6.56 -4.24 -2.05
N ILE A 83 5.61 -5.18 -1.97
CA ILE A 83 5.26 -5.89 -0.74
C ILE A 83 6.49 -6.56 -0.13
N TYR A 84 7.27 -7.30 -0.92
CA TYR A 84 8.47 -7.97 -0.43
C TYR A 84 9.48 -6.98 0.15
N ARG A 85 9.78 -5.90 -0.58
CA ARG A 85 10.70 -4.86 -0.11
C ARG A 85 10.21 -4.19 1.18
N PHE A 86 8.91 -4.00 1.34
CA PHE A 86 8.34 -3.41 2.55
C PHE A 86 8.42 -4.36 3.74
N ALA A 87 8.11 -5.63 3.55
CA ALA A 87 8.26 -6.65 4.58
C ALA A 87 9.72 -6.71 5.06
N SER A 88 10.68 -6.82 4.14
CA SER A 88 12.11 -6.88 4.49
C SER A 88 12.59 -5.62 5.22
N LYS A 89 12.22 -4.42 4.76
CA LYS A 89 12.64 -3.16 5.39
C LYS A 89 12.02 -2.96 6.77
N SER A 90 10.74 -3.30 6.95
CA SER A 90 10.07 -3.19 8.25
C SER A 90 10.69 -4.14 9.27
N GLN A 91 11.01 -5.38 8.88
CA GLN A 91 11.72 -6.31 9.75
C GLN A 91 13.11 -5.80 10.13
N LEU A 92 13.86 -5.25 9.16
CA LEU A 92 15.20 -4.72 9.40
C LEU A 92 15.19 -3.54 10.39
N ILE A 93 14.23 -2.61 10.26
CA ILE A 93 14.10 -1.46 11.16
C ILE A 93 13.85 -1.93 12.60
N ARG A 94 13.00 -2.94 12.80
CA ARG A 94 12.75 -3.51 14.14
C ARG A 94 14.00 -4.10 14.78
N VAL A 95 14.82 -4.80 14.00
CA VAL A 95 16.08 -5.38 14.50
C VAL A 95 17.08 -4.28 14.87
N VAL A 96 17.16 -3.21 14.08
CA VAL A 96 18.04 -2.07 14.36
C VAL A 96 17.57 -1.32 15.62
N GLU A 97 16.29 -0.96 15.70
CA GLU A 97 15.74 -0.26 16.88
C GLU A 97 15.87 -1.11 18.16
N GLY A 98 15.67 -2.43 18.07
CA GLY A 98 15.88 -3.33 19.21
C GLY A 98 17.35 -3.41 19.68
N ARG A 99 18.30 -3.33 18.74
CA ARG A 99 19.73 -3.31 19.05
C ARG A 99 20.17 -1.98 19.66
N ASP A 100 19.68 -0.86 19.13
CA ASP A 100 19.99 0.48 19.64
C ASP A 100 19.43 0.66 21.06
N ALA A 101 18.23 0.14 21.35
CA ALA A 101 17.66 0.13 22.70
C ALA A 101 18.48 -0.70 23.68
N ALA A 102 18.90 -1.92 23.30
CA ALA A 102 19.75 -2.76 24.15
C ALA A 102 21.13 -2.13 24.42
N GLN A 103 21.67 -1.37 23.46
CA GLN A 103 22.94 -0.67 23.61
C GLN A 103 22.80 0.58 24.51
N ALA A 104 21.66 1.26 24.49
CA ALA A 104 21.35 2.36 25.40
C ALA A 104 21.16 1.89 26.86
N ASP A 105 20.52 0.74 27.07
CA ASP A 105 20.33 0.15 28.40
C ASP A 105 21.63 -0.46 28.98
N GLY A 106 22.60 -0.82 28.13
CA GLY A 106 23.90 -1.36 28.52
C GLY A 106 25.03 -0.32 28.66
N ALA A 107 24.74 0.97 28.48
CA ALA A 107 25.71 2.04 28.70
C ALA A 107 25.89 2.30 30.22
N PRO A 108 27.13 2.31 30.74
CA PRO A 108 27.40 2.50 32.17
C PRO A 108 27.03 3.90 32.69
#